data_AF-A0A4R0N489-F1
#
_entry.id   AF-A0A4R0N489-F1
#
_cell.length_a   1.000
_cell.length_b   1.000
_cell.length_c   1.000
_cell.angle_alpha   90.00
_cell.angle_beta   90.00
_cell.angle_gamma   90.00
#
_symmetry.space_group_name_H-M   'P 1'
#
loop_
_entity.id
_entity.type
_entity.pdbx_description
1 polymer ?
#
loop_
_entity_poly.entity_id
_entity_poly.type
_entity_poly.pdbx_seq_one_letter_code
_entity_poly.pdbx_strand_id
1 'polypeptide(L)'
;MLENLEQLVRDNAQELIVNNGQVPNEHNEAAIQAASGSIFDTLKEQISTGKISQLADVFNKPDAVQANPVVQEATSSFTDKLAGFGINAEMAKSIGASLIPVIMGKLVNKTNDPNDSSFNIQDMLGKFAGGADGKFDLTDVMSMFNGGGQAQAGQPAGGGVLDKLKGLFN
;
A
#
# COMPACT_ATOMS: atom_id res chain seq x y z
N MET A 1 -6.09 -13.08 0.41
CA MET A 1 -5.78 -11.65 0.66
C MET A 1 -6.72 -10.76 -0.14
N LEU A 2 -6.75 -10.85 -1.48
CA LEU A 2 -7.71 -10.06 -2.26
C LEU A 2 -9.16 -10.28 -1.82
N GLU A 3 -9.55 -11.53 -1.56
CA GLU A 3 -10.88 -11.86 -0.99
C GLU A 3 -11.12 -11.19 0.36
N ASN A 4 -10.15 -11.20 1.28
CA ASN A 4 -10.25 -10.51 2.57
C ASN A 4 -10.37 -8.99 2.39
N LEU A 5 -9.66 -8.43 1.40
CA LEU A 5 -9.73 -7.01 1.05
C LEU A 5 -11.11 -6.68 0.46
N GLU A 6 -11.65 -7.53 -0.39
CA GLU A 6 -13.00 -7.36 -0.95
C GLU A 6 -14.05 -7.41 0.15
N GLN A 7 -13.95 -8.34 1.10
CA GLN A 7 -14.83 -8.37 2.28
C GLN A 7 -14.71 -7.08 3.09
N LEU A 8 -13.49 -6.61 3.35
CA LEU A 8 -13.26 -5.34 4.03
C LEU A 8 -13.89 -4.16 3.27
N VAL A 9 -13.78 -4.13 1.94
CA VAL A 9 -14.44 -3.11 1.12
C VAL A 9 -15.95 -3.21 1.23
N ARG A 10 -16.51 -4.41 1.05
CA ARG A 10 -17.96 -4.67 1.11
C ARG A 10 -18.58 -4.19 2.41
N ASP A 11 -17.91 -4.44 3.54
CA ASP A 11 -18.37 -4.02 4.87
C ASP A 11 -18.43 -2.49 5.03
N ASN A 12 -17.62 -1.74 4.28
CA ASN A 12 -17.52 -0.28 4.38
C ASN A 12 -18.17 0.45 3.19
N ALA A 13 -18.55 -0.30 2.14
CA ALA A 13 -19.20 0.21 0.94
C ALA A 13 -20.73 0.34 1.08
N GLN A 14 -21.32 -0.17 2.18
CA GLN A 14 -22.77 -0.24 2.35
C GLN A 14 -23.46 1.12 2.17
N GLU A 15 -22.98 2.17 2.82
CA GLU A 15 -23.60 3.50 2.72
C GLU A 15 -23.21 4.23 1.43
N LEU A 16 -21.96 4.07 0.98
CA LEU A 16 -21.39 4.85 -0.11
C LEU A 16 -21.72 4.30 -1.50
N ILE A 17 -21.99 2.99 -1.59
CA ILE A 17 -22.22 2.26 -2.83
C ILE A 17 -23.60 1.58 -2.79
N VAL A 18 -23.86 0.71 -1.81
CA VAL A 18 -25.05 -0.16 -1.83
C VAL A 18 -26.35 0.60 -1.58
N ASN A 19 -26.36 1.47 -0.58
CA ASN A 19 -27.51 2.30 -0.20
C ASN A 19 -27.50 3.69 -0.86
N ASN A 20 -26.57 3.93 -1.79
CA ASN A 20 -26.43 5.21 -2.46
C ASN A 20 -27.26 5.22 -3.75
N GLY A 21 -28.39 5.92 -3.74
CA GLY A 21 -29.28 6.01 -4.91
C GLY A 21 -28.67 6.69 -6.15
N GLN A 22 -27.47 7.24 -6.04
CA GLN A 22 -26.73 7.78 -7.18
C GLN A 22 -25.87 6.72 -7.89
N VAL A 23 -25.56 5.61 -7.22
CA VAL A 23 -24.87 4.46 -7.82
C VAL A 23 -25.92 3.47 -8.33
N PRO A 24 -25.94 3.13 -9.63
CA PRO A 24 -26.85 2.10 -10.13
C PRO A 24 -26.57 0.76 -9.46
N ASN A 25 -27.61 0.08 -8.97
CA ASN A 25 -27.47 -1.14 -8.18
C ASN A 25 -26.73 -2.26 -8.93
N GLU A 26 -26.84 -2.30 -10.26
CA GLU A 26 -26.11 -3.19 -11.14
C GLU A 26 -24.59 -3.00 -11.08
N HIS A 27 -24.11 -1.83 -10.63
CA HIS A 27 -22.70 -1.51 -10.47
C HIS A 27 -22.19 -1.68 -9.04
N ASN A 28 -23.03 -2.01 -8.06
CA ASN A 28 -22.60 -2.12 -6.67
C ASN A 28 -21.47 -3.14 -6.49
N GLU A 29 -21.65 -4.33 -7.07
CA GLU A 29 -20.66 -5.41 -7.01
C GLU A 29 -19.38 -5.04 -7.77
N ALA A 30 -19.52 -4.44 -8.96
CA ALA A 30 -18.39 -3.98 -9.76
C ALA A 30 -17.60 -2.86 -9.07
N ALA A 31 -18.28 -1.95 -8.36
CA ALA A 31 -17.67 -0.87 -7.61
C ALA A 31 -16.90 -1.40 -6.37
N ILE A 32 -17.46 -2.38 -5.66
CA ILE A 32 -16.76 -3.06 -4.56
C ILE A 32 -15.48 -3.74 -5.07
N GLN A 33 -15.57 -4.49 -6.17
CA GLN A 33 -14.42 -5.15 -6.79
C GLN A 33 -13.40 -4.14 -7.35
N ALA A 34 -13.86 -3.01 -7.88
CA ALA A 34 -12.99 -1.96 -8.37
C ALA A 34 -12.20 -1.31 -7.23
N ALA A 35 -12.82 -1.08 -6.07
CA ALA A 35 -12.13 -0.53 -4.90
C ALA A 35 -11.06 -1.48 -4.35
N SER A 36 -11.40 -2.77 -4.14
CA SER A 36 -10.42 -3.76 -3.68
C SER A 36 -9.31 -3.97 -4.71
N GLY A 37 -9.66 -4.05 -5.99
CA GLY A 37 -8.73 -4.16 -7.10
C GLY A 37 -7.79 -2.96 -7.19
N SER A 38 -8.29 -1.73 -7.11
CA SER A 38 -7.43 -0.53 -7.17
C SER A 38 -6.46 -0.43 -6.02
N ILE A 39 -6.88 -0.79 -4.80
CA ILE A 39 -5.95 -0.88 -3.67
C ILE A 39 -4.88 -1.94 -3.95
N PHE A 40 -5.29 -3.14 -4.35
CA PHE A 40 -4.38 -4.24 -4.63
C PHE A 40 -3.38 -3.91 -5.75
N ASP A 41 -3.88 -3.35 -6.86
CA ASP A 41 -3.11 -2.97 -8.03
C ASP A 41 -2.07 -1.92 -7.68
N THR A 42 -2.47 -0.88 -6.93
CA THR A 42 -1.55 0.15 -6.45
C THR A 42 -0.48 -0.43 -5.52
N LEU A 43 -0.84 -1.24 -4.52
CA LEU A 43 0.15 -1.86 -3.63
C LEU A 43 1.15 -2.73 -4.41
N LYS A 44 0.66 -3.50 -5.39
CA LYS A 44 1.48 -4.31 -6.29
C LYS A 44 2.41 -3.43 -7.13
N GLU A 45 1.90 -2.35 -7.72
CA GLU A 45 2.68 -1.40 -8.52
C GLU A 45 3.81 -0.77 -7.69
N GLN A 46 3.52 -0.30 -6.48
CA GLN A 46 4.55 0.27 -5.60
C GLN A 46 5.69 -0.72 -5.34
N ILE A 47 5.37 -2.01 -5.18
CA ILE A 47 6.37 -3.06 -5.00
C ILE A 47 7.16 -3.31 -6.28
N SER A 48 6.46 -3.51 -7.40
CA SER A 48 7.09 -3.81 -8.69
C SER A 48 7.96 -2.66 -9.22
N THR A 49 7.62 -1.42 -8.88
CA THR A 49 8.39 -0.22 -9.26
C THR A 49 9.47 0.16 -8.26
N GLY A 50 9.62 -0.59 -7.16
CA GLY A 50 10.65 -0.35 -6.14
C GLY A 50 10.35 0.81 -5.19
N LYS A 51 9.11 1.32 -5.16
CA LYS A 51 8.63 2.38 -4.25
C LYS A 51 8.26 1.86 -2.86
N ILE A 52 9.03 0.90 -2.33
CA ILE A 52 8.76 0.22 -1.06
C ILE A 52 8.77 1.20 0.12
N SER A 53 9.59 2.25 0.09
CA SER A 53 9.62 3.24 1.16
C SER A 53 8.27 3.97 1.32
N GLN A 54 7.57 4.25 0.22
CA GLN A 54 6.25 4.90 0.26
C GLN A 54 5.19 3.94 0.81
N LEU A 55 5.29 2.66 0.45
CA LEU A 55 4.47 1.59 1.01
C LEU A 55 4.71 1.46 2.51
N ALA A 56 5.96 1.38 2.96
CA ALA A 56 6.31 1.30 4.37
C ALA A 56 5.76 2.51 5.16
N ASP A 57 5.80 3.72 4.58
CA ASP A 57 5.20 4.91 5.18
C ASP A 57 3.68 4.77 5.40
N VAL A 58 2.94 4.11 4.50
CA VAL A 58 1.49 3.84 4.70
C VAL A 58 1.26 3.02 5.96
N PHE A 59 2.03 1.94 6.11
CA PHE A 59 1.83 0.96 7.17
C PHE A 59 2.42 1.40 8.52
N ASN A 60 3.51 2.17 8.51
CA ASN A 60 4.17 2.68 9.71
C ASN A 60 3.56 3.99 10.23
N LYS A 61 2.76 4.70 9.43
CA LYS A 61 2.11 5.97 9.81
C LYS A 61 0.59 5.88 9.62
N PRO A 62 -0.13 5.09 10.44
CA PRO A 62 -1.58 4.93 10.34
C PRO A 62 -2.34 6.28 10.41
N ASP A 63 -1.82 7.25 11.17
CA ASP A 63 -2.44 8.58 11.29
C ASP A 63 -2.28 9.45 10.02
N ALA A 64 -1.35 9.11 9.13
CA ALA A 64 -1.04 9.89 7.91
C ALA A 64 -1.56 9.24 6.63
N VAL A 65 -2.38 8.19 6.72
CA VAL A 65 -2.89 7.40 5.59
C VAL A 65 -3.61 8.28 4.56
N GLN A 66 -4.41 9.27 4.98
CA GLN A 66 -5.16 10.13 4.05
C GLN A 66 -4.27 10.98 3.13
N ALA A 67 -3.13 11.45 3.66
CA ALA A 67 -2.20 12.29 2.91
C ALA A 67 -1.16 11.46 2.13
N ASN A 68 -1.19 10.13 2.25
CA ASN A 68 -0.16 9.29 1.67
C ASN A 68 -0.31 9.19 0.13
N PRO A 69 0.77 9.36 -0.65
CA PRO A 69 0.74 9.25 -2.11
C PRO A 69 0.15 7.93 -2.63
N VAL A 70 0.41 6.81 -1.95
CA VAL A 70 -0.12 5.48 -2.31
C VAL A 70 -1.65 5.45 -2.18
N VAL A 71 -2.21 6.11 -1.16
CA VAL A 71 -3.66 6.21 -0.98
C VAL A 71 -4.29 7.12 -2.03
N GLN A 72 -3.61 8.21 -2.39
CA GLN A 72 -4.05 9.10 -3.46
C GLN A 72 -4.05 8.39 -4.82
N GLU A 73 -3.02 7.59 -5.11
CA GLU A 73 -2.91 6.78 -6.32
C GLU A 73 -4.02 5.71 -6.40
N ALA A 74 -4.27 4.99 -5.30
CA ALA A 74 -5.38 4.04 -5.21
C ALA A 74 -6.74 4.72 -5.38
N THR A 75 -6.91 5.93 -4.84
CA THR A 75 -8.12 6.74 -4.99
C THR A 75 -8.34 7.17 -6.44
N SER A 76 -7.28 7.60 -7.13
CA SER A 76 -7.34 7.93 -8.56
C SER A 76 -7.71 6.71 -9.39
N SER A 77 -6.98 5.61 -9.22
CA SER A 77 -7.24 4.34 -9.92
C SER A 77 -8.69 3.87 -9.74
N PHE A 78 -9.22 3.98 -8.52
CA PHE A 78 -10.59 3.59 -8.25
C PHE A 78 -11.60 4.54 -8.92
N THR A 79 -11.36 5.86 -8.85
CA THR A 79 -12.21 6.87 -9.50
C THR A 79 -12.26 6.64 -11.01
N ASP A 80 -11.13 6.29 -11.64
CA ASP A 80 -11.05 5.98 -13.07
C ASP A 80 -11.86 4.72 -13.43
N LYS A 81 -11.81 3.68 -12.59
CA LYS A 81 -12.63 2.46 -12.78
C LYS A 81 -14.12 2.76 -12.66
N LEU A 82 -14.54 3.55 -11.66
CA LEU A 82 -15.94 3.97 -11.51
C LEU A 82 -16.43 4.78 -12.71
N ALA A 83 -15.60 5.70 -13.21
CA ALA A 83 -15.90 6.45 -14.43
C ALA A 83 -16.07 5.52 -15.64
N GLY A 84 -15.25 4.46 -15.74
CA GLY A 84 -15.39 3.41 -16.75
C GLY A 84 -16.71 2.63 -16.69
N PHE A 85 -17.38 2.60 -15.52
CA PHE A 85 -18.71 2.03 -15.35
C PHE A 85 -19.84 3.02 -15.68
N GLY A 86 -19.51 4.24 -16.11
CA GLY A 86 -20.50 5.28 -16.40
C GLY A 86 -20.97 6.06 -15.16
N ILE A 87 -20.34 5.87 -14.00
CA ILE A 87 -20.58 6.70 -12.82
C ILE A 87 -19.98 8.08 -13.08
N ASN A 88 -20.73 9.14 -12.81
CA ASN A 88 -20.26 10.48 -13.10
C ASN A 88 -19.01 10.83 -12.25
N ALA A 89 -18.12 11.65 -12.81
CA ALA A 89 -16.79 11.92 -12.23
C ALA A 89 -16.84 12.55 -10.82
N GLU A 90 -17.83 13.40 -10.55
CA GLU A 90 -17.98 14.05 -9.24
C GLU A 90 -18.36 13.04 -8.16
N MET A 91 -19.31 12.15 -8.46
CA MET A 91 -19.70 11.06 -7.58
C MET A 91 -18.57 10.05 -7.41
N ALA A 92 -17.92 9.63 -8.49
CA ALA A 92 -16.79 8.71 -8.43
C ALA A 92 -15.68 9.26 -7.51
N LYS A 93 -15.36 10.55 -7.63
CA LYS A 93 -14.41 11.23 -6.76
C LYS A 93 -14.89 11.29 -5.31
N SER A 94 -16.17 11.58 -5.07
CA SER A 94 -16.76 11.61 -3.72
C SER A 94 -16.70 10.23 -3.03
N ILE A 95 -17.08 9.17 -3.75
CA ILE A 95 -17.02 7.80 -3.25
C ILE A 95 -15.55 7.41 -3.01
N GLY A 96 -14.65 7.67 -3.97
CA GLY A 96 -13.24 7.32 -3.84
C GLY A 96 -12.56 8.01 -2.67
N ALA A 97 -12.76 9.33 -2.51
CA ALA A 97 -12.20 10.11 -1.41
C ALA A 97 -12.71 9.68 -0.02
N SER A 98 -13.88 9.05 0.04
CA SER A 98 -14.49 8.61 1.31
C SER A 98 -14.18 7.15 1.61
N LEU A 99 -14.23 6.28 0.61
CA LEU A 99 -14.10 4.84 0.77
C LEU A 99 -12.63 4.42 0.87
N ILE A 100 -11.79 4.79 -0.09
CA ILE A 100 -10.41 4.27 -0.19
C ILE A 100 -9.58 4.60 1.05
N PRO A 101 -9.58 5.83 1.60
CA PRO A 101 -8.82 6.12 2.82
C PRO A 101 -9.29 5.32 4.03
N VAL A 102 -10.61 5.06 4.16
CA VAL A 102 -11.17 4.25 5.24
C VAL A 102 -10.72 2.79 5.11
N ILE A 103 -10.78 2.22 3.90
CA ILE A 103 -10.32 0.85 3.67
C ILE A 103 -8.83 0.72 3.94
N MET A 104 -8.03 1.66 3.44
CA MET A 104 -6.58 1.62 3.66
C MET A 104 -6.24 1.76 5.15
N GLY A 105 -6.90 2.65 5.87
CA GLY A 105 -6.71 2.79 7.32
C GLY A 105 -7.04 1.49 8.05
N LYS A 106 -8.15 0.83 7.70
CA LYS A 106 -8.51 -0.48 8.27
C LYS A 106 -7.55 -1.59 7.87
N LEU A 107 -7.07 -1.59 6.62
CA LEU A 107 -6.06 -2.54 6.14
C LEU A 107 -4.77 -2.41 6.93
N VAL A 108 -4.28 -1.18 7.13
CA VAL A 108 -3.08 -0.90 7.94
C VAL A 108 -3.28 -1.36 9.39
N ASN A 109 -4.42 -1.01 9.99
CA ASN A 109 -4.73 -1.42 11.36
C ASN A 109 -4.78 -2.95 11.51
N LYS A 110 -5.43 -3.66 10.59
CA LYS A 110 -5.50 -5.12 10.61
C LYS A 110 -4.15 -5.77 10.34
N THR A 111 -3.33 -5.18 9.48
CA THR A 111 -1.99 -5.71 9.17
C THR A 111 -1.03 -5.55 10.35
N ASN A 112 -1.22 -4.51 11.17
CA ASN A 112 -0.40 -4.24 12.35
C ASN A 112 -0.96 -4.87 13.64
N ASP A 113 -2.12 -5.53 13.59
CA ASP A 113 -2.71 -6.19 14.75
C ASP A 113 -2.09 -7.60 14.93
N PRO A 114 -1.36 -7.87 16.03
CA PRO A 114 -0.77 -9.19 16.27
C PRO A 114 -1.79 -10.32 16.44
N ASN A 115 -3.07 -10.00 16.61
CA ASN A 115 -4.17 -10.96 16.74
C ASN A 115 -4.97 -11.16 15.44
N ASP A 116 -4.68 -10.40 14.38
CA ASP A 116 -5.38 -10.48 13.10
C ASP A 116 -4.42 -10.96 12.00
N SER A 117 -4.50 -12.26 11.65
CA SER A 117 -3.71 -12.84 10.57
C SER A 117 -4.37 -12.72 9.19
N SER A 118 -5.47 -11.97 9.05
CA SER A 118 -6.18 -11.84 7.76
C SER A 118 -5.38 -11.04 6.73
N PHE A 119 -4.48 -10.17 7.20
CA PHE A 119 -3.55 -9.40 6.39
C PHE A 119 -2.15 -9.48 6.97
N ASN A 120 -1.23 -10.09 6.22
CA ASN A 120 0.17 -10.18 6.62
C ASN A 120 1.04 -9.49 5.56
N ILE A 121 1.69 -8.40 5.95
CA ILE A 121 2.61 -7.65 5.08
C ILE A 121 3.80 -8.51 4.65
N GLN A 122 4.28 -9.42 5.50
CA GLN A 122 5.41 -10.29 5.19
C GLN A 122 5.05 -11.30 4.11
N ASP A 123 3.85 -11.88 4.19
CA ASP A 123 3.34 -12.76 3.14
C ASP A 123 3.11 -12.01 1.84
N MET A 124 2.61 -10.77 1.94
CA MET A 124 2.39 -9.90 0.79
C MET A 124 3.71 -9.54 0.10
N LEU A 125 4.68 -9.02 0.85
CA LEU A 125 6.00 -8.66 0.38
C LEU A 125 6.76 -9.90 -0.13
N GLY A 126 6.67 -11.04 0.55
CA GLY A 126 7.25 -12.30 0.09
C GLY A 126 6.69 -12.75 -1.26
N LYS A 127 5.36 -12.69 -1.43
CA LYS A 127 4.70 -13.06 -2.69
C LYS A 127 5.01 -12.10 -3.84
N PHE A 128 5.18 -10.81 -3.57
CA PHE A 128 5.42 -9.81 -4.62
C PHE A 128 6.91 -9.54 -4.90
N ALA A 129 7.77 -9.51 -3.87
CA ALA A 129 9.21 -9.28 -4.01
C ALA A 129 9.97 -10.54 -4.47
N GLY A 130 9.51 -11.73 -4.05
CA GLY A 130 10.12 -13.00 -4.46
C GLY A 130 9.77 -13.45 -5.89
N GLY A 131 8.92 -12.70 -6.61
CA GLY A 131 8.26 -13.17 -7.82
C GLY A 131 8.74 -12.62 -9.16
N ALA A 132 9.78 -11.77 -9.23
CA ALA A 132 10.15 -11.15 -10.51
C ALA A 132 11.63 -11.20 -10.90
N ASP A 133 12.62 -10.98 -10.02
CA ASP A 133 14.01 -10.87 -10.51
C ASP A 133 15.12 -11.03 -9.44
N GLY A 134 14.79 -11.42 -8.20
CA GLY A 134 15.81 -11.61 -7.13
C GLY A 134 16.61 -10.35 -6.79
N LYS A 135 16.23 -9.19 -7.31
CA LYS A 135 16.95 -7.92 -7.18
C LYS A 135 16.67 -7.19 -5.86
N PHE A 136 15.60 -7.55 -5.17
CA PHE A 136 15.30 -7.06 -3.82
C PHE A 136 15.35 -8.23 -2.85
N ASP A 137 16.38 -8.23 -2.01
CA ASP A 137 16.44 -9.17 -0.89
C ASP A 137 15.31 -8.86 0.07
N LEU A 138 14.55 -9.90 0.42
CA LEU A 138 13.44 -9.81 1.38
C LEU A 138 13.94 -9.25 2.73
N THR A 139 15.20 -9.49 3.05
CA THR A 139 15.92 -8.96 4.21
C THR A 139 16.02 -7.43 4.17
N ASP A 140 16.33 -6.82 3.04
CA ASP A 140 16.46 -5.36 2.91
C ASP A 140 15.09 -4.69 3.07
N VAL A 141 14.06 -5.28 2.46
CA VAL A 141 12.68 -4.83 2.57
C VAL A 141 12.18 -4.94 4.01
N MET A 142 12.46 -6.05 4.68
CA MET A 142 12.06 -6.26 6.07
C MET A 142 12.81 -5.30 7.01
N SER A 143 14.07 -4.99 6.72
CA SER A 143 14.87 -4.00 7.47
C SER A 143 14.28 -2.59 7.35
N MET A 144 13.86 -2.19 6.15
CA MET A 144 13.17 -0.92 5.92
C MET A 144 11.80 -0.84 6.61
N PHE A 145 11.05 -1.95 6.62
CA PHE A 145 9.73 -2.02 7.22
C PHE A 145 9.78 -1.96 8.75
N ASN A 146 10.70 -2.72 9.37
CA ASN A 146 10.78 -2.87 10.83
C ASN A 146 11.53 -1.72 11.53
N GLY A 147 11.69 -0.57 10.88
CA GLY A 147 12.31 0.63 11.44
C GLY A 147 13.85 0.61 11.50
N GLY A 148 14.51 -0.24 10.72
CA GLY A 148 15.97 -0.31 10.63
C GLY A 148 16.56 0.88 9.86
N GLY A 149 17.18 1.80 10.60
CA GLY A 149 17.89 2.95 10.05
C GLY A 149 19.05 2.57 9.11
N GLN A 150 19.32 3.47 8.16
CA GLN A 150 20.59 3.61 7.43
C GLN A 150 21.27 2.30 7.00
N ALA A 151 20.72 1.64 5.99
CA ALA A 151 21.51 0.77 5.12
C ALA A 151 21.91 1.56 3.87
N GLN A 152 23.00 2.33 3.99
CA GLN A 152 23.81 2.75 2.85
C GLN A 152 24.47 1.49 2.27
N ALA A 153 23.81 0.82 1.35
CA ALA A 153 24.38 -0.28 0.59
C ALA A 153 25.30 0.29 -0.49
N GLY A 154 26.53 0.61 -0.09
CA GLY A 154 27.55 1.16 -0.95
C GLY A 154 28.94 1.21 -0.33
N GLN A 155 29.37 0.19 0.41
CA GLN A 155 30.80 -0.15 0.53
C GLN A 155 31.05 -1.42 1.35
N PRO A 156 31.92 -2.35 0.91
CA PRO A 156 32.51 -3.31 1.81
C PRO A 156 33.64 -2.65 2.61
N ALA A 157 33.66 -2.96 3.91
CA ALA A 157 34.82 -3.16 4.77
C ALA A 157 35.92 -2.06 4.83
N GLY A 158 36.08 -1.51 6.04
CA GLY A 158 37.40 -1.25 6.63
C GLY A 158 38.16 -0.01 6.14
N GLY A 159 38.16 1.05 6.95
CA GLY A 159 39.10 2.16 6.79
C GLY A 159 38.48 3.50 7.09
N GLY A 160 38.12 3.74 8.35
CA GLY A 160 37.67 5.05 8.80
C GLY A 160 38.76 6.11 8.56
N VAL A 161 38.36 7.37 8.37
CA VAL A 161 39.26 8.50 8.12
C VAL A 161 40.31 8.68 9.24
N LEU A 162 40.01 8.18 10.45
CA LEU A 162 40.94 8.05 11.57
C LEU A 162 42.13 7.11 11.30
N ASP A 163 41.94 6.07 10.50
CA ASP A 163 42.96 5.11 10.10
C ASP A 163 43.90 5.71 9.02
N LYS A 164 43.32 6.50 8.10
CA LYS A 164 44.10 7.29 7.13
C LYS A 164 44.88 8.45 7.77
N LEU A 165 44.36 9.04 8.85
CA LEU A 165 45.08 10.06 9.60
C LEU A 165 46.26 9.49 10.39
N LYS A 166 46.13 8.25 10.91
CA LYS A 166 47.22 7.55 11.62
C LYS A 166 48.37 7.14 10.71
N GLY A 167 48.09 6.82 9.44
CA GLY A 167 49.11 6.48 8.44
C GLY A 167 49.95 7.66 7.92
N LEU A 168 49.61 8.91 8.27
CA LEU A 168 50.37 10.10 7.85
C LEU A 168 51.37 10.60 8.91
N PHE A 169 51.30 10.08 10.13
CA PHE A 169 52.19 10.45 11.23
C PHE A 169 53.14 9.33 11.65
N ASN A 170 53.32 8.32 10.78
CA ASN A 170 54.25 7.21 11.00
C ASN A 170 55.17 7.01 9.80
#